data_AF-A0A1E5T3I5-F1
#
_entry.id   AF-A0A1E5T3I5-F1
#
_cell.length_a   1.000
_cell.length_b   1.000
_cell.length_c   1.000
_cell.angle_alpha   90.00
_cell.angle_beta   90.00
_cell.angle_gamma   90.00
#
_symmetry.space_group_name_H-M   'P 1'
#
loop_
_entity.id
_entity.type
_entity.pdbx_description
1 polymer ?
#
loop_
_entity_poly.entity_id
_entity_poly.type
_entity_poly.pdbx_seq_one_letter_code
_entity_poly.pdbx_strand_id
1 'polypeptide(L)'
;MRESAFVKANISKWEEFESLIGTKAKKDPDELADLFVQLTDDLSYAKTHYPQSEITVYLNNLSTKVHQYIYRNRKERRNRFVEFWKLELPKIFWVHRKEFLYSLIFFLAACLIGAFSAANDDAFVRLILGDEYVNMTLSNIERGVPLGVYGKMAQADMFVFITFNNVRVSFIAFAMGVVASIGTVFMLFQNGVMLGSFQYFFYSKGLLVTSLLTIWIHGTIEIISIVVAGGAGLIMGNSMLFPGTYTRMESLRRGALTGAKVVLGLVPMFILAGFLESYVTRLFDMPDFLKAIIIFGSLAFMIYYIILYPRKLYKDVL
;
A
#
# COMPACT_ATOMS: atom_id res chain seq x y z
N MET A 1 3.40 -12.83 -56.83
CA MET A 1 4.55 -13.75 -56.88
C MET A 1 4.04 -15.18 -57.08
N ARG A 2 4.78 -16.11 -57.68
CA ARG A 2 4.40 -17.55 -57.64
C ARG A 2 4.77 -18.11 -56.27
N GLU A 3 3.97 -19.04 -55.75
CA GLU A 3 4.17 -19.61 -54.41
C GLU A 3 5.59 -20.14 -54.19
N SER A 4 6.15 -20.85 -55.16
CA SER A 4 7.51 -21.38 -55.10
C SER A 4 8.59 -20.30 -54.98
N ALA A 5 8.38 -19.12 -55.58
CA ALA A 5 9.30 -17.99 -55.45
C ALA A 5 9.15 -17.30 -54.09
N PHE A 6 7.93 -17.23 -53.54
CA PHE A 6 7.67 -16.72 -52.20
C PHE A 6 8.31 -17.61 -51.13
N VAL A 7 8.16 -18.93 -51.25
CA VAL A 7 8.81 -19.90 -50.36
C VAL A 7 10.32 -19.77 -50.46
N LYS A 8 10.89 -19.79 -51.67
CA LYS A 8 12.34 -19.72 -51.86
C LYS A 8 12.96 -18.44 -51.28
N ALA A 9 12.23 -17.32 -51.30
CA ALA A 9 12.71 -16.05 -50.77
C ALA A 9 12.70 -15.98 -49.23
N ASN A 10 11.82 -16.71 -48.55
CA ASN A 10 11.57 -16.57 -47.12
C ASN A 10 11.89 -17.81 -46.27
N ILE A 11 12.18 -18.96 -46.91
CA ILE A 11 12.41 -20.23 -46.19
C ILE A 11 13.60 -20.18 -45.22
N SER A 12 14.71 -19.53 -45.61
CA SER A 12 15.88 -19.40 -44.75
C SER A 12 15.57 -18.63 -43.47
N LYS A 13 14.74 -17.58 -43.60
CA LYS A 13 14.24 -16.80 -42.48
C LYS A 13 13.36 -17.69 -41.58
N TRP A 14 12.41 -18.43 -42.13
CA TRP A 14 11.53 -19.32 -41.34
C TRP A 14 12.28 -20.45 -40.61
N GLU A 15 13.32 -21.01 -41.22
CA GLU A 15 14.21 -21.99 -40.57
C GLU A 15 15.00 -21.36 -39.41
N GLU A 16 15.47 -20.12 -39.58
CA GLU A 16 16.10 -19.34 -38.52
C GLU A 16 15.14 -19.12 -37.34
N PHE A 17 13.87 -18.79 -37.60
CA PHE A 17 12.83 -18.70 -36.57
C PHE A 17 12.65 -20.00 -35.78
N GLU A 18 12.56 -21.14 -36.47
CA GLU A 18 12.39 -22.45 -35.83
C GLU A 18 13.60 -22.81 -34.98
N SER A 19 14.82 -22.58 -35.51
CA SER A 19 16.08 -22.82 -34.80
C SER A 19 16.19 -21.95 -33.55
N LEU A 20 15.83 -20.66 -33.67
CA LEU A 20 15.79 -19.74 -32.55
C LEU A 20 14.85 -20.29 -31.48
N ILE A 21 13.59 -20.60 -31.80
CA ILE A 21 12.63 -21.08 -30.79
C ILE A 21 13.03 -22.43 -30.16
N GLY A 22 13.70 -23.31 -30.92
CA GLY A 22 14.19 -24.61 -30.44
C GLY A 22 15.33 -24.52 -29.42
N THR A 23 16.09 -23.41 -29.42
CA THR A 23 17.29 -23.29 -28.58
C THR A 23 16.97 -22.69 -27.19
N LYS A 24 17.42 -23.34 -26.11
CA LYS A 24 17.24 -22.90 -24.70
C LYS A 24 18.05 -21.65 -24.29
N ALA A 25 18.78 -21.04 -25.22
CA ALA A 25 19.59 -19.85 -24.96
C ALA A 25 18.71 -18.63 -24.63
N LYS A 26 19.26 -17.72 -23.82
CA LYS A 26 18.64 -16.44 -23.46
C LYS A 26 18.70 -15.52 -24.69
N LYS A 27 17.55 -15.05 -25.16
CA LYS A 27 17.45 -14.24 -26.39
C LYS A 27 17.03 -12.81 -26.11
N ASP A 28 17.40 -11.91 -27.00
CA ASP A 28 16.96 -10.53 -26.97
C ASP A 28 15.43 -10.45 -27.23
N PRO A 29 14.65 -9.89 -26.31
CA PRO A 29 13.20 -9.70 -26.49
C PRO A 29 12.83 -8.85 -27.70
N ASP A 30 13.66 -7.86 -28.06
CA ASP A 30 13.37 -6.93 -29.15
C ASP A 30 13.56 -7.64 -30.50
N GLU A 31 14.63 -8.42 -30.63
CA GLU A 31 14.89 -9.27 -31.80
C GLU A 31 13.76 -10.28 -32.02
N LEU A 32 13.26 -10.92 -30.95
CA LEU A 32 12.12 -11.83 -31.03
C LEU A 32 10.82 -11.15 -31.46
N ALA A 33 10.62 -9.88 -31.07
CA ALA A 33 9.43 -9.12 -31.43
C ALA A 33 9.45 -8.70 -32.90
N ASP A 34 10.57 -8.18 -33.40
CA ASP A 34 10.76 -7.80 -34.80
C ASP A 34 10.56 -9.01 -35.72
N LEU A 35 11.15 -10.13 -35.33
CA LEU A 35 10.98 -11.42 -35.98
C LEU A 35 9.48 -11.81 -36.00
N PHE A 36 8.76 -11.75 -34.86
CA PHE A 36 7.34 -12.10 -34.84
C PHE A 36 6.46 -11.23 -35.76
N VAL A 37 6.76 -9.93 -35.86
CA VAL A 37 6.07 -9.02 -36.80
C VAL A 37 6.25 -9.52 -38.23
N GLN A 38 7.49 -9.77 -38.63
CA GLN A 38 7.81 -10.21 -39.99
C GLN A 38 7.18 -11.56 -40.37
N LEU A 39 7.04 -12.48 -39.42
CA LEU A 39 6.37 -13.77 -39.65
C LEU A 39 4.85 -13.59 -39.81
N THR A 40 4.27 -12.64 -39.09
CA THR A 40 2.83 -12.32 -39.16
C THR A 40 2.48 -11.64 -40.48
N ASP A 41 3.40 -10.83 -41.02
CA ASP A 41 3.29 -10.25 -42.36
C ASP A 41 3.33 -11.33 -43.45
N ASP A 42 4.28 -12.27 -43.37
CA ASP A 42 4.37 -13.40 -44.31
C ASP A 42 3.12 -14.29 -44.26
N LEU A 43 2.59 -14.56 -43.06
CA LEU A 43 1.35 -15.30 -42.87
C LEU A 43 0.15 -14.56 -43.48
N SER A 44 0.08 -13.23 -43.31
CA SER A 44 -0.99 -12.41 -43.87
C SER A 44 -0.95 -12.44 -45.40
N TYR A 45 0.24 -12.31 -45.99
CA TYR A 45 0.45 -12.44 -47.43
C TYR A 45 0.04 -13.82 -47.95
N ALA A 46 0.45 -14.89 -47.26
CA ALA A 46 0.12 -16.26 -47.63
C ALA A 46 -1.39 -16.55 -47.53
N LYS A 47 -2.08 -16.02 -46.50
CA LYS A 47 -3.55 -16.12 -46.38
C LYS A 47 -4.28 -15.44 -47.54
N THR A 48 -3.77 -14.31 -48.03
CA THR A 48 -4.39 -13.58 -49.14
C THR A 48 -4.14 -14.24 -50.49
N HIS A 49 -2.91 -14.71 -50.75
CA HIS A 49 -2.49 -15.17 -52.07
C HIS A 49 -2.49 -16.70 -52.25
N TYR A 50 -2.35 -17.47 -51.16
CA TYR A 50 -2.24 -18.93 -51.15
C TYR A 50 -3.11 -19.58 -50.04
N PRO A 51 -4.41 -19.25 -49.93
CA PRO A 51 -5.25 -19.60 -48.77
C PRO A 51 -5.38 -21.11 -48.51
N GLN A 52 -5.28 -21.95 -49.54
CA GLN A 52 -5.39 -23.42 -49.43
C GLN A 52 -4.05 -24.15 -49.51
N SER A 53 -2.92 -23.43 -49.52
CA SER A 53 -1.60 -24.05 -49.58
C SER A 53 -1.14 -24.56 -48.20
N GLU A 54 -0.35 -25.62 -48.20
CA GLU A 54 0.40 -26.12 -47.04
C GLU A 54 1.29 -25.04 -46.41
N ILE A 55 1.78 -24.05 -47.20
CA ILE A 55 2.63 -22.99 -46.64
C ILE A 55 1.86 -22.08 -45.69
N THR A 56 0.59 -21.81 -45.98
CA THR A 56 -0.27 -21.00 -45.12
C THR A 56 -0.50 -21.73 -43.79
N VAL A 57 -0.66 -23.05 -43.83
CA VAL A 57 -0.79 -23.90 -42.64
C VAL A 57 0.53 -23.91 -41.84
N TYR A 58 1.67 -24.06 -42.52
CA TYR A 58 3.00 -24.02 -41.93
C TYR A 58 3.25 -22.70 -41.18
N LEU A 59 3.04 -21.56 -41.84
CA LEU A 59 3.24 -20.23 -41.25
C LEU A 59 2.29 -19.95 -40.09
N ASN A 60 1.04 -20.44 -40.16
CA ASN A 60 0.08 -20.29 -39.07
C ASN A 60 0.52 -21.07 -37.82
N ASN A 61 1.02 -22.29 -38.02
CA ASN A 61 1.55 -23.13 -36.95
C ASN A 61 2.83 -22.54 -36.36
N LEU A 62 3.75 -22.04 -37.19
CA LEU A 62 4.97 -21.39 -36.75
C LEU A 62 4.65 -20.14 -35.93
N SER A 63 3.77 -19.26 -36.43
CA SER A 63 3.33 -18.04 -35.73
C SER A 63 2.70 -18.37 -34.37
N THR A 64 1.88 -19.43 -34.30
CA THR A 64 1.30 -19.89 -33.03
C THR A 64 2.37 -20.34 -32.03
N LYS A 65 3.37 -21.11 -32.47
CA LYS A 65 4.50 -21.54 -31.62
C LYS A 65 5.32 -20.36 -31.13
N VAL A 66 5.61 -19.38 -32.00
CA VAL A 66 6.36 -18.16 -31.65
C VAL A 66 5.58 -17.34 -30.62
N HIS A 67 4.28 -17.13 -30.87
CA HIS A 67 3.40 -16.40 -29.95
C HIS A 67 3.38 -17.06 -28.57
N GLN A 68 3.21 -18.39 -28.51
CA GLN A 68 3.30 -19.13 -27.26
C GLN A 68 4.66 -19.00 -26.58
N TYR A 69 5.76 -19.05 -27.33
CA TYR A 69 7.11 -18.90 -26.76
C TYR A 69 7.32 -17.51 -26.14
N ILE A 70 6.96 -16.44 -26.85
CA ILE A 70 7.07 -15.05 -26.37
C ILE A 70 6.22 -14.84 -25.11
N TYR A 71 4.96 -15.29 -25.13
CA TYR A 71 4.05 -15.09 -24.01
C TYR A 71 4.33 -16.03 -22.82
N ARG A 72 4.78 -17.27 -23.05
CA ARG A 72 5.14 -18.23 -21.98
C ARG A 72 6.48 -17.91 -21.33
N ASN A 73 7.42 -17.27 -22.04
CA ASN A 73 8.68 -16.77 -21.48
C ASN A 73 8.59 -15.36 -20.90
N ARG A 74 7.39 -14.76 -20.85
CA ARG A 74 7.09 -13.64 -19.97
C ARG A 74 7.10 -14.17 -18.52
N LYS A 75 8.29 -14.47 -18.00
CA LYS A 75 8.49 -14.73 -16.58
C LYS A 75 7.93 -13.51 -15.88
N GLU A 76 6.80 -13.66 -15.18
CA GLU A 76 6.47 -12.76 -14.08
C GLU A 76 7.76 -12.59 -13.29
N ARG A 77 8.27 -11.35 -13.21
CA ARG A 77 9.50 -11.04 -12.48
C ARG A 77 9.35 -11.73 -11.13
N ARG A 78 10.15 -12.76 -10.86
CA ARG A 78 10.06 -13.64 -9.67
C ARG A 78 10.15 -12.86 -8.34
N ASN A 79 10.34 -11.55 -8.41
CA ASN A 79 10.43 -10.59 -7.34
C ASN A 79 9.36 -9.48 -7.36
N ARG A 80 8.25 -9.61 -8.12
CA ARG A 80 7.20 -8.57 -8.24
C ARG A 80 6.68 -8.13 -6.86
N PHE A 81 6.52 -9.08 -5.95
CA PHE A 81 6.18 -8.82 -4.56
C PHE A 81 7.23 -7.91 -3.89
N VAL A 82 8.50 -8.31 -3.88
CA VAL A 82 9.58 -7.53 -3.25
C VAL A 82 9.79 -6.17 -3.93
N GLU A 83 9.67 -6.11 -5.25
CA GLU A 83 9.80 -4.90 -6.07
C GLU A 83 8.74 -3.85 -5.69
N PHE A 84 7.53 -4.30 -5.34
CA PHE A 84 6.47 -3.41 -4.89
C PHE A 84 6.86 -2.63 -3.63
N TRP A 85 7.30 -3.30 -2.56
CA TRP A 85 7.72 -2.60 -1.33
C TRP A 85 9.07 -1.90 -1.45
N LYS A 86 9.99 -2.39 -2.29
CA LYS A 86 11.33 -1.79 -2.41
C LYS A 86 11.38 -0.59 -3.34
N LEU A 87 10.53 -0.52 -4.37
CA LEU A 87 10.59 0.50 -5.42
C LEU A 87 9.24 1.19 -5.65
N GLU A 88 8.16 0.44 -5.90
CA GLU A 88 6.88 1.07 -6.30
C GLU A 88 6.25 1.91 -5.20
N LEU A 89 6.11 1.35 -4.00
CA LEU A 89 5.49 2.06 -2.88
C LEU A 89 6.33 3.26 -2.41
N PRO A 90 7.66 3.14 -2.25
CA PRO A 90 8.55 4.28 -2.04
C PRO A 90 8.41 5.38 -3.09
N LYS A 91 8.27 5.02 -4.38
CA LYS A 91 8.07 6.01 -5.45
C LYS A 91 6.78 6.81 -5.22
N ILE A 92 5.70 6.15 -4.79
CA ILE A 92 4.42 6.82 -4.48
C ILE A 92 4.63 7.82 -3.33
N PHE A 93 5.35 7.44 -2.26
CA PHE A 93 5.66 8.35 -1.15
C PHE A 93 6.45 9.57 -1.59
N TRP A 94 7.40 9.43 -2.51
CA TRP A 94 8.18 10.58 -3.02
C TRP A 94 7.32 11.53 -3.88
N VAL A 95 6.57 10.97 -4.83
CA VAL A 95 5.75 11.73 -5.78
C VAL A 95 4.64 12.49 -5.05
N HIS A 96 3.94 11.83 -4.11
CA HIS A 96 2.80 12.39 -3.37
C HIS A 96 3.13 12.83 -1.94
N ARG A 97 4.40 13.19 -1.68
CA ARG A 97 4.86 13.60 -0.34
C ARG A 97 4.07 14.76 0.26
N LYS A 98 3.46 15.62 -0.56
CA LYS A 98 2.66 16.75 -0.11
C LYS A 98 1.33 16.29 0.49
N GLU A 99 0.66 15.34 -0.14
CA GLU A 99 -0.58 14.74 0.33
C GLU A 99 -0.37 14.01 1.65
N PHE A 100 0.74 13.27 1.79
CA PHE A 100 1.10 12.66 3.07
C PHE A 100 1.42 13.70 4.15
N LEU A 101 2.12 14.78 3.80
CA LEU A 101 2.40 15.88 4.72
C LEU A 101 1.13 16.60 5.17
N TYR A 102 0.19 16.88 4.26
CA TYR A 102 -1.09 17.49 4.61
C TYR A 102 -1.91 16.58 5.51
N SER A 103 -1.98 15.29 5.21
CA SER A 103 -2.62 14.30 6.08
C SER A 103 -2.04 14.34 7.51
N LEU A 104 -0.70 14.37 7.63
CA LEU A 104 -0.01 14.48 8.91
C LEU A 104 -0.36 15.78 9.65
N ILE A 105 -0.30 16.93 8.96
CA ILE A 105 -0.61 18.24 9.57
C ILE A 105 -2.07 18.26 10.06
N PHE A 106 -3.02 17.82 9.25
CA PHE A 106 -4.43 17.76 9.64
C PHE A 106 -4.65 16.85 10.84
N PHE A 107 -4.02 15.67 10.84
CA PHE A 107 -4.11 14.73 11.94
C PHE A 107 -3.54 15.31 13.25
N LEU A 108 -2.35 15.91 13.20
CA LEU A 108 -1.73 16.55 14.36
C LEU A 108 -2.56 17.73 14.87
N ALA A 109 -3.12 18.55 13.97
CA ALA A 109 -4.03 19.63 14.35
C ALA A 109 -5.27 19.08 15.07
N ALA A 110 -5.86 17.98 14.58
CA ALA A 110 -6.98 17.31 15.23
C ALA A 110 -6.61 16.74 16.60
N CYS A 111 -5.40 16.19 16.78
CA CYS A 111 -4.90 15.78 18.09
C CYS A 111 -4.80 16.96 19.06
N LEU A 112 -4.28 18.10 18.61
CA LEU A 112 -4.20 19.30 19.43
C LEU A 112 -5.59 19.82 19.82
N ILE A 113 -6.55 19.81 18.87
CA ILE A 113 -7.94 20.16 19.15
C ILE A 113 -8.53 19.21 20.20
N GLY A 114 -8.35 17.90 20.05
CA GLY A 114 -8.83 16.91 21.02
C GLY A 114 -8.25 17.11 22.41
N ALA A 115 -6.93 17.29 22.51
CA ALA A 115 -6.26 17.53 23.79
C ALA A 115 -6.67 18.86 24.43
N PHE A 116 -6.78 19.93 23.65
CA PHE A 116 -7.21 21.24 24.14
C PHE A 116 -8.66 21.22 24.61
N SER A 117 -9.57 20.62 23.86
CA SER A 117 -10.97 20.48 24.26
C SER A 117 -11.11 19.65 25.53
N ALA A 118 -10.39 18.53 25.64
CA ALA A 118 -10.34 17.70 26.84
C ALA A 118 -9.76 18.45 28.07
N ALA A 119 -8.92 19.46 27.85
CA ALA A 119 -8.37 20.29 28.91
C ALA A 119 -9.33 21.32 29.50
N ASN A 120 -10.33 21.72 28.73
CA ASN A 120 -11.27 22.76 29.12
C ASN A 120 -12.64 22.20 29.54
N ASP A 121 -12.95 20.95 29.17
CA ASP A 121 -14.23 20.31 29.47
C ASP A 121 -14.06 18.81 29.77
N ASP A 122 -14.28 18.42 31.02
CA ASP A 122 -14.24 17.01 31.45
C ASP A 122 -15.32 16.15 30.77
N ALA A 123 -16.46 16.76 30.38
CA ALA A 123 -17.51 16.06 29.65
C ALA A 123 -17.09 15.72 28.21
N PHE A 124 -16.15 16.49 27.64
CA PHE A 124 -15.63 16.24 26.29
C PHE A 124 -14.92 14.89 26.19
N VAL A 125 -14.16 14.51 27.21
CA VAL A 125 -13.49 13.19 27.23
C VAL A 125 -14.52 12.06 27.17
N ARG A 126 -15.63 12.18 27.91
CA ARG A 126 -16.72 11.18 27.90
C ARG A 126 -17.49 11.18 26.57
N LEU A 127 -17.68 12.34 25.94
CA LEU A 127 -18.30 12.45 24.62
C LEU A 127 -17.49 11.70 23.55
N ILE A 128 -16.16 11.83 23.59
CA ILE A 128 -15.28 11.26 22.56
C ILE A 128 -14.93 9.79 22.84
N LEU A 129 -14.63 9.43 24.10
CA LEU A 129 -14.22 8.06 24.47
C LEU A 129 -15.38 7.16 24.89
N GLY A 130 -16.51 7.75 25.27
CA GLY A 130 -17.66 7.05 25.84
C GLY A 130 -17.56 6.85 27.36
N ASP A 131 -18.71 6.91 28.04
CA ASP A 131 -18.81 6.73 29.49
C ASP A 131 -18.29 5.37 29.96
N GLU A 132 -18.58 4.31 29.21
CA GLU A 132 -18.13 2.95 29.52
C GLU A 132 -16.61 2.86 29.57
N TYR A 133 -15.92 3.40 28.55
CA TYR A 133 -14.47 3.41 28.47
C TYR A 133 -13.84 4.21 29.61
N VAL A 134 -14.36 5.41 29.86
CA VAL A 134 -13.85 6.30 30.93
C VAL A 134 -14.04 5.64 32.30
N ASN A 135 -15.22 5.11 32.59
CA ASN A 135 -15.52 4.47 33.88
C ASN A 135 -14.68 3.20 34.10
N MET A 136 -14.53 2.37 33.06
CA MET A 136 -13.64 1.20 33.09
C MET A 136 -12.19 1.62 33.38
N THR A 137 -11.72 2.68 32.71
CA THR A 137 -10.34 3.17 32.88
C THR A 137 -10.11 3.73 34.27
N LEU A 138 -11.06 4.49 34.83
CA LEU A 138 -10.98 4.97 36.21
C LEU A 138 -10.92 3.80 37.23
N SER A 139 -11.77 2.78 37.06
CA SER A 139 -11.73 1.57 37.90
C SER A 139 -10.41 0.80 37.76
N ASN A 140 -9.83 0.76 36.55
CA ASN A 140 -8.53 0.16 36.29
C ASN A 140 -7.40 0.94 36.99
N ILE A 141 -7.47 2.28 37.00
CA ILE A 141 -6.53 3.15 37.71
C ILE A 141 -6.59 2.90 39.22
N GLU A 142 -7.80 2.83 39.80
CA GLU A 142 -7.99 2.51 41.22
C GLU A 142 -7.42 1.14 41.61
N ARG A 143 -7.47 0.17 40.68
CA ARG A 143 -6.87 -1.17 40.85
C ARG A 143 -5.37 -1.24 40.56
N GLY A 144 -4.72 -0.11 40.25
CA GLY A 144 -3.29 -0.07 39.93
C GLY A 144 -2.92 -0.63 38.55
N VAL A 145 -3.89 -0.89 37.67
CA VAL A 145 -3.69 -1.40 36.30
C VAL A 145 -4.36 -0.49 35.25
N PRO A 146 -3.94 0.79 35.11
CA PRO A 146 -4.65 1.82 34.32
C PRO A 146 -5.03 1.40 32.88
N LEU A 147 -4.19 0.58 32.25
CA LEU A 147 -4.34 0.13 30.87
C LEU A 147 -4.73 -1.35 30.76
N GLY A 148 -5.24 -1.94 31.85
CA GLY A 148 -5.70 -3.32 31.96
C GLY A 148 -7.02 -3.60 31.23
N VAL A 149 -7.23 -3.02 30.05
CA VAL A 149 -8.45 -3.20 29.23
C VAL A 149 -8.47 -4.58 28.55
N TYR A 150 -7.30 -5.19 28.34
CA TYR A 150 -7.11 -6.31 27.42
C TYR A 150 -7.00 -7.70 28.08
N GLY A 151 -7.27 -7.81 29.38
CA GLY A 151 -7.00 -9.04 30.16
C GLY A 151 -7.95 -10.22 29.92
N LYS A 152 -9.06 -10.05 29.18
CA LYS A 152 -10.13 -11.07 29.09
C LYS A 152 -10.20 -11.86 27.77
N MET A 153 -9.59 -11.37 26.68
CA MET A 153 -9.63 -12.01 25.36
C MET A 153 -8.34 -12.78 25.07
N ALA A 154 -8.43 -13.95 24.42
CA ALA A 154 -7.24 -14.70 24.00
C ALA A 154 -6.37 -13.85 23.04
N GLN A 155 -5.04 -14.00 23.14
CA GLN A 155 -4.09 -13.17 22.40
C GLN A 155 -4.24 -13.32 20.87
N ALA A 156 -4.48 -14.54 20.39
CA ALA A 156 -4.68 -14.83 18.97
C ALA A 156 -5.98 -14.18 18.42
N ASP A 157 -7.07 -14.24 19.19
CA ASP A 157 -8.35 -13.65 18.78
C ASP A 157 -8.27 -12.12 18.73
N MET A 158 -7.62 -11.51 19.74
CA MET A 158 -7.37 -10.06 19.76
C MET A 158 -6.49 -9.65 18.58
N PHE A 159 -5.44 -10.41 18.27
CA PHE A 159 -4.55 -10.14 17.16
C PHE A 159 -5.31 -10.07 15.83
N VAL A 160 -6.14 -11.08 15.54
CA VAL A 160 -6.95 -11.12 14.31
C VAL A 160 -7.95 -9.96 14.29
N PHE A 161 -8.65 -9.74 15.40
CA PHE A 161 -9.67 -8.69 15.51
C PHE A 161 -9.10 -7.29 15.26
N ILE A 162 -8.02 -6.93 15.96
CA ILE A 162 -7.46 -5.58 15.88
C ILE A 162 -6.76 -5.36 14.54
N THR A 163 -6.00 -6.35 14.06
CA THR A 163 -5.38 -6.27 12.74
C THR A 163 -6.43 -6.03 11.65
N PHE A 164 -7.52 -6.80 11.66
CA PHE A 164 -8.60 -6.63 10.70
C PHE A 164 -9.30 -5.26 10.84
N ASN A 165 -9.55 -4.82 12.07
CA ASN A 165 -10.17 -3.53 12.32
C ASN A 165 -9.31 -2.37 11.79
N ASN A 166 -8.00 -2.38 12.06
CA ASN A 166 -7.09 -1.33 11.59
C ASN A 166 -6.96 -1.32 10.07
N VAL A 167 -6.87 -2.49 9.44
CA VAL A 167 -6.91 -2.62 7.98
C VAL A 167 -8.23 -2.04 7.46
N ARG A 168 -9.37 -2.42 8.03
CA ARG A 168 -10.70 -1.91 7.62
C ARG A 168 -10.78 -0.38 7.74
N VAL A 169 -10.38 0.19 8.87
CA VAL A 169 -10.37 1.65 9.11
C VAL A 169 -9.51 2.35 8.06
N SER A 170 -8.34 1.80 7.72
CA SER A 170 -7.46 2.38 6.70
C SER A 170 -8.08 2.36 5.30
N PHE A 171 -8.76 1.27 4.93
CA PHE A 171 -9.48 1.18 3.65
C PHE A 171 -10.67 2.13 3.60
N ILE A 172 -11.41 2.30 4.70
CA ILE A 172 -12.50 3.27 4.79
C ILE A 172 -11.96 4.69 4.68
N ALA A 173 -10.91 5.05 5.43
CA ALA A 173 -10.30 6.37 5.37
C ALA A 173 -9.82 6.72 3.95
N PHE A 174 -9.23 5.75 3.25
CA PHE A 174 -8.91 5.87 1.83
C PHE A 174 -10.18 6.05 0.98
N ALA A 175 -11.14 5.13 1.05
CA ALA A 175 -12.34 5.12 0.21
C ALA A 175 -13.18 6.40 0.34
N MET A 176 -13.23 6.97 1.55
CA MET A 176 -13.90 8.23 1.84
C MET A 176 -13.28 9.43 1.10
N GLY A 177 -12.10 9.27 0.51
CA GLY A 177 -11.46 10.28 -0.33
C GLY A 177 -12.22 10.55 -1.63
N VAL A 178 -13.08 9.63 -2.09
CA VAL A 178 -13.88 9.82 -3.32
C VAL A 178 -14.74 11.08 -3.23
N VAL A 179 -15.17 11.44 -2.01
CA VAL A 179 -15.95 12.66 -1.74
C VAL A 179 -15.01 13.87 -1.63
N ALA A 180 -14.22 14.11 -2.67
CA ALA A 180 -13.33 15.27 -2.79
C ALA A 180 -12.40 15.47 -1.58
N SER A 181 -11.82 14.40 -1.05
CA SER A 181 -10.94 14.39 0.13
C SER A 181 -11.62 14.72 1.48
N ILE A 182 -12.85 15.26 1.49
CA ILE A 182 -13.56 15.70 2.71
C ILE A 182 -13.79 14.52 3.65
N GLY A 183 -14.25 13.38 3.13
CA GLY A 183 -14.50 12.20 3.94
C GLY A 183 -13.23 11.65 4.61
N THR A 184 -12.10 11.69 3.92
CA THR A 184 -10.81 11.31 4.49
C THR A 184 -10.35 12.27 5.58
N VAL A 185 -10.48 13.58 5.37
CA VAL A 185 -10.14 14.59 6.38
C VAL A 185 -11.02 14.42 7.62
N PHE A 186 -12.31 14.12 7.45
CA PHE A 186 -13.20 13.83 8.57
C PHE A 186 -12.76 12.60 9.37
N MET A 187 -12.35 11.51 8.70
CA MET A 187 -11.80 10.33 9.38
C MET A 187 -10.52 10.64 10.14
N LEU A 188 -9.59 11.40 9.55
CA LEU A 188 -8.38 11.86 10.22
C LEU A 188 -8.70 12.75 11.43
N PHE A 189 -9.70 13.62 11.30
CA PHE A 189 -10.15 14.50 12.36
C PHE A 189 -10.71 13.70 13.54
N GLN A 190 -11.61 12.75 13.30
CA GLN A 190 -12.16 11.90 14.36
C GLN A 190 -11.08 11.10 15.09
N ASN A 191 -10.20 10.43 14.35
CA ASN A 191 -9.11 9.65 14.95
C ASN A 191 -8.10 10.54 15.69
N GLY A 192 -7.80 11.71 15.14
CA GLY A 192 -6.91 12.68 15.77
C GLY A 192 -7.49 13.24 17.07
N VAL A 193 -8.75 13.70 17.06
CA VAL A 193 -9.45 14.18 18.25
C VAL A 193 -9.54 13.10 19.32
N MET A 194 -9.86 11.87 18.93
CA MET A 194 -9.87 10.71 19.83
C MET A 194 -8.51 10.51 20.50
N LEU A 195 -7.43 10.44 19.71
CA LEU A 195 -6.07 10.25 20.24
C LEU A 195 -5.63 11.41 21.15
N GLY A 196 -5.94 12.65 20.78
CA GLY A 196 -5.63 13.84 21.58
C GLY A 196 -6.34 13.84 22.93
N SER A 197 -7.66 13.57 22.91
CA SER A 197 -8.49 13.47 24.12
C SER A 197 -8.01 12.33 25.01
N PHE A 198 -7.67 11.21 24.40
CA PHE A 198 -7.12 10.04 25.08
C PHE A 198 -5.80 10.35 25.81
N GLN A 199 -4.82 10.95 25.12
CA GLN A 199 -3.53 11.28 25.74
C GLN A 199 -3.69 12.33 26.85
N TYR A 200 -4.56 13.32 26.64
CA TYR A 200 -4.84 14.32 27.67
C TYR A 200 -5.52 13.71 28.90
N PHE A 201 -6.45 12.77 28.72
CA PHE A 201 -7.11 12.09 29.83
C PHE A 201 -6.10 11.36 30.74
N PHE A 202 -5.11 10.66 30.17
CA PHE A 202 -4.05 10.04 30.98
C PHE A 202 -3.10 11.07 31.59
N TYR A 203 -2.84 12.19 30.90
CA TYR A 203 -2.10 13.30 31.47
C TYR A 203 -2.77 13.90 32.70
N SER A 204 -4.08 14.14 32.66
CA SER A 204 -4.82 14.71 33.79
C SER A 204 -4.89 13.78 35.01
N LYS A 205 -4.62 12.48 34.82
CA LYS A 205 -4.49 11.48 35.89
C LYS A 205 -3.05 11.23 36.35
N GLY A 206 -2.07 12.00 35.85
CA GLY A 206 -0.65 11.81 36.18
C GLY A 206 -0.02 10.55 35.57
N LEU A 207 -0.65 9.97 34.54
CA LEU A 207 -0.29 8.68 33.93
C LEU A 207 0.18 8.83 32.48
N LEU A 208 0.58 10.03 32.06
CA LEU A 208 1.02 10.29 30.68
C LEU A 208 2.17 9.36 30.26
N VAL A 209 3.21 9.24 31.08
CA VAL A 209 4.39 8.40 30.75
C VAL A 209 3.98 6.93 30.61
N THR A 210 3.15 6.42 31.51
CA THR A 210 2.62 5.05 31.46
C THR A 210 1.81 4.80 30.19
N SER A 211 0.94 5.75 29.83
CA SER A 211 0.17 5.74 28.58
C SER A 211 1.10 5.72 27.36
N LEU A 212 2.08 6.63 27.31
CA LEU A 212 3.03 6.72 26.21
C LEU A 212 3.79 5.42 26.01
N LEU A 213 4.37 4.86 27.08
CA LEU A 213 5.21 3.66 26.99
C LEU A 213 4.43 2.38 26.70
N THR A 214 3.14 2.34 27.01
CA THR A 214 2.31 1.14 26.77
C THR A 214 1.68 1.16 25.38
N ILE A 215 1.14 2.30 24.97
CA ILE A 215 0.32 2.40 23.76
C ILE A 215 1.18 2.59 22.53
N TRP A 216 2.24 3.38 22.62
CA TRP A 216 3.06 3.67 21.44
C TRP A 216 3.92 2.49 20.98
N ILE A 217 3.97 1.38 21.73
CA ILE A 217 4.61 0.12 21.30
C ILE A 217 4.04 -0.31 19.94
N HIS A 218 2.71 -0.34 19.82
CA HIS A 218 2.00 -0.63 18.57
C HIS A 218 1.49 0.65 17.90
N GLY A 219 1.06 1.63 18.70
CA GLY A 219 0.47 2.88 18.26
C GLY A 219 1.37 3.69 17.33
N THR A 220 2.70 3.58 17.46
CA THR A 220 3.63 4.24 16.53
C THR A 220 3.40 3.79 15.09
N ILE A 221 3.29 2.48 14.86
CA ILE A 221 3.10 1.93 13.51
C ILE A 221 1.67 2.18 13.04
N GLU A 222 0.69 1.98 13.93
CA GLU A 222 -0.73 2.12 13.62
C GLU A 222 -1.11 3.55 13.25
N ILE A 223 -0.77 4.53 14.10
CA ILE A 223 -1.11 5.93 13.89
C ILE A 223 -0.45 6.47 12.62
N ILE A 224 0.84 6.17 12.40
CA ILE A 224 1.51 6.57 11.15
C ILE A 224 0.83 5.91 9.94
N SER A 225 0.42 4.64 10.04
CA SER A 225 -0.29 3.95 8.96
C SER A 225 -1.66 4.56 8.68
N ILE A 226 -2.42 4.98 9.70
CA ILE A 226 -3.70 5.72 9.52
C ILE A 226 -3.45 7.05 8.83
N VAL A 227 -2.42 7.81 9.22
CA VAL A 227 -2.04 9.07 8.55
C VAL A 227 -1.65 8.83 7.09
N VAL A 228 -0.90 7.76 6.79
CA VAL A 228 -0.52 7.40 5.41
C VAL A 228 -1.75 6.97 4.60
N ALA A 229 -2.68 6.21 5.19
CA ALA A 229 -3.96 5.88 4.55
C ALA A 229 -4.81 7.13 4.29
N GLY A 230 -4.75 8.12 5.18
CA GLY A 230 -5.31 9.45 4.97
C GLY A 230 -4.68 10.15 3.75
N GLY A 231 -3.35 10.11 3.63
CA GLY A 231 -2.66 10.62 2.45
C GLY A 231 -3.11 9.93 1.16
N ALA A 232 -3.34 8.61 1.21
CA ALA A 232 -3.89 7.85 0.09
C ALA A 232 -5.30 8.31 -0.32
N GLY A 233 -6.15 8.61 0.66
CA GLY A 233 -7.48 9.19 0.42
C GLY A 233 -7.40 10.59 -0.18
N LEU A 234 -6.47 11.43 0.29
CA LEU A 234 -6.20 12.74 -0.30
C LEU A 234 -5.70 12.65 -1.76
N ILE A 235 -4.85 11.68 -2.09
CA ILE A 235 -4.40 11.43 -3.47
C ILE A 235 -5.60 11.15 -4.38
N MET A 236 -6.52 10.28 -3.94
CA MET A 236 -7.71 9.95 -4.72
C MET A 236 -8.67 11.14 -4.85
N GLY A 237 -8.97 11.85 -3.75
CA GLY A 237 -9.88 13.00 -3.79
C GLY A 237 -9.33 14.16 -4.60
N ASN A 238 -8.04 14.46 -4.47
CA ASN A 238 -7.37 15.48 -5.27
C ASN A 238 -7.36 15.12 -6.76
N SER A 239 -7.30 13.84 -7.12
CA SER A 239 -7.37 13.41 -8.52
C SER A 239 -8.72 13.73 -9.17
N MET A 240 -9.80 13.82 -8.38
CA MET A 240 -11.10 14.27 -8.86
C MET A 240 -11.18 15.80 -9.01
N LEU A 241 -10.61 16.53 -8.04
CA LEU A 241 -10.63 18.00 -7.99
C LEU A 241 -9.68 18.64 -9.00
N PHE A 242 -8.51 18.05 -9.20
CA PHE A 242 -7.41 18.59 -9.99
C PHE A 242 -6.93 17.56 -11.02
N PRO A 243 -7.72 17.30 -12.09
CA PRO A 243 -7.45 16.22 -13.03
C PRO A 243 -6.29 16.50 -14.01
N GLY A 244 -5.76 17.72 -14.01
CA GLY A 244 -4.72 18.15 -14.95
C GLY A 244 -5.19 18.03 -16.40
N THR A 245 -4.46 17.28 -17.21
CA THR A 245 -4.77 17.03 -18.62
C THR A 245 -5.67 15.81 -18.87
N TYR A 246 -5.99 15.05 -17.82
CA TYR A 246 -6.87 13.88 -17.93
C TYR A 246 -8.34 14.26 -17.77
N THR A 247 -9.24 13.38 -18.24
CA THR A 247 -10.65 13.47 -17.84
C THR A 247 -10.78 13.19 -16.34
N ARG A 248 -11.80 13.75 -15.68
CA ARG A 248 -12.03 13.52 -14.24
C ARG A 248 -12.10 12.04 -13.87
N MET A 249 -12.75 11.23 -14.72
CA MET A 249 -12.87 9.79 -14.48
C MET A 249 -11.52 9.06 -14.60
N GLU A 250 -10.73 9.36 -15.62
CA GLU A 250 -9.41 8.74 -15.80
C GLU A 250 -8.43 9.19 -14.70
N SER A 251 -8.45 10.47 -14.33
CA SER A 251 -7.68 10.98 -13.20
C SER A 251 -8.07 10.29 -11.89
N LEU A 252 -9.38 10.20 -11.59
CA LEU A 252 -9.89 9.50 -10.42
C LEU A 252 -9.46 8.03 -10.41
N ARG A 253 -9.54 7.33 -11.56
CA ARG A 253 -9.09 5.94 -11.68
C ARG A 253 -7.61 5.79 -11.33
N ARG A 254 -6.75 6.69 -11.82
CA ARG A 254 -5.31 6.71 -11.51
C ARG A 254 -5.04 7.00 -10.04
N GLY A 255 -5.75 7.98 -9.48
CA GLY A 255 -5.70 8.31 -8.06
C GLY A 255 -6.12 7.13 -7.17
N ALA A 256 -7.22 6.47 -7.52
CA ALA A 256 -7.74 5.30 -6.82
C ALA A 256 -6.76 4.12 -6.88
N LEU A 257 -6.19 3.81 -8.05
CA LEU A 257 -5.17 2.77 -8.18
C LEU A 257 -3.91 3.09 -7.37
N THR A 258 -3.48 4.35 -7.36
CA THR A 258 -2.32 4.80 -6.59
C THR A 258 -2.58 4.71 -5.09
N GLY A 259 -3.72 5.20 -4.61
CA GLY A 259 -4.12 5.10 -3.21
C GLY A 259 -4.34 3.67 -2.75
N ALA A 260 -4.93 2.80 -3.58
CA ALA A 260 -5.11 1.39 -3.29
C ALA A 260 -3.77 0.67 -3.08
N LYS A 261 -2.74 0.98 -3.89
CA LYS A 261 -1.38 0.49 -3.67
C LYS A 261 -0.86 0.92 -2.29
N VAL A 262 -1.08 2.16 -1.88
CA VAL A 262 -0.64 2.63 -0.56
C VAL A 262 -1.29 1.81 0.55
N VAL A 263 -2.62 1.67 0.55
CA VAL A 263 -3.33 0.94 1.61
C VAL A 263 -2.97 -0.54 1.63
N LEU A 264 -2.83 -1.18 0.46
CA LEU A 264 -2.33 -2.56 0.37
C LEU A 264 -0.90 -2.69 0.93
N GLY A 265 -0.07 -1.67 0.68
CA GLY A 265 1.29 -1.59 1.22
C GLY A 265 1.37 -1.46 2.75
N LEU A 266 0.31 -0.95 3.38
CA LEU A 266 0.20 -0.81 4.85
C LEU A 266 -0.24 -2.09 5.56
N VAL A 267 -0.80 -3.08 4.86
CA VAL A 267 -1.30 -4.33 5.48
C VAL A 267 -0.23 -5.02 6.35
N PRO A 268 1.03 -5.21 5.89
CA PRO A 268 2.09 -5.76 6.74
C PRO A 268 2.40 -4.90 7.99
N MET A 269 2.22 -3.58 7.90
CA MET A 269 2.42 -2.68 9.04
C MET A 269 1.33 -2.87 10.09
N PHE A 270 0.08 -3.02 9.68
CA PHE A 270 -1.03 -3.32 10.61
C PHE A 270 -0.91 -4.71 11.23
N ILE A 271 -0.43 -5.70 10.49
CA ILE A 271 -0.11 -7.03 11.04
C ILE A 271 0.96 -6.90 12.13
N LEU A 272 2.02 -6.14 11.87
CA LEU A 272 3.08 -5.90 12.87
C LEU A 272 2.54 -5.14 14.09
N ALA A 273 1.72 -4.11 13.89
CA ALA A 273 1.10 -3.35 14.98
C ALA A 273 0.18 -4.24 15.84
N GLY A 274 -0.72 -5.00 15.21
CA GLY A 274 -1.62 -5.91 15.92
C GLY A 274 -0.87 -6.99 16.70
N PHE A 275 0.27 -7.47 16.16
CA PHE A 275 1.15 -8.41 16.87
C PHE A 275 1.75 -7.76 18.12
N LEU A 276 2.31 -6.56 17.97
CA LEU A 276 2.85 -5.81 19.09
C LEU A 276 1.78 -5.55 20.16
N GLU A 277 0.56 -5.21 19.76
CA GLU A 277 -0.53 -4.96 20.72
C GLU A 277 -0.96 -6.22 21.46
N SER A 278 -1.14 -7.32 20.74
CA SER A 278 -1.75 -8.52 21.29
C SER A 278 -0.79 -9.36 22.14
N TYR A 279 0.52 -9.29 21.83
CA TYR A 279 1.54 -10.10 22.49
C TYR A 279 2.48 -9.27 23.36
N VAL A 280 2.91 -8.08 22.89
CA VAL A 280 3.97 -7.31 23.57
C VAL A 280 3.39 -6.34 24.61
N THR A 281 2.32 -5.61 24.29
CA THR A 281 1.70 -4.65 25.22
C THR A 281 1.18 -5.30 26.50
N ARG A 282 0.88 -6.60 26.48
CA ARG A 282 0.41 -7.37 27.64
C ARG A 282 1.54 -7.79 28.61
N LEU A 283 2.80 -7.61 28.22
CA LEU A 283 3.95 -7.90 29.09
C LEU A 283 4.13 -6.75 30.09
N PHE A 284 3.28 -6.71 31.11
CA PHE A 284 3.22 -5.62 32.10
C PHE A 284 4.57 -5.39 32.82
N ASP A 285 5.33 -6.46 33.04
CA ASP A 285 6.64 -6.43 33.72
C ASP A 285 7.82 -6.06 32.79
N MET A 286 7.55 -5.70 31.52
CA MET A 286 8.62 -5.29 30.60
C MET A 286 9.27 -3.99 31.08
N PRO A 287 10.62 -3.96 31.24
CA PRO A 287 11.36 -2.74 31.55
C PRO A 287 11.08 -1.59 30.57
N ASP A 288 10.94 -0.38 31.09
CA ASP A 288 10.60 0.81 30.28
C ASP A 288 11.62 1.10 29.17
N PHE A 289 12.90 0.77 29.40
CA PHE A 289 13.94 0.88 28.37
C PHE A 289 13.65 -0.01 27.15
N LEU A 290 13.14 -1.23 27.34
CA LEU A 290 12.79 -2.11 26.22
C LEU A 290 11.56 -1.59 25.47
N LYS A 291 10.55 -1.08 26.18
CA LYS A 291 9.40 -0.40 25.56
C LYS A 291 9.87 0.77 24.70
N ALA A 292 10.76 1.61 25.24
CA ALA A 292 11.33 2.74 24.52
C ALA A 292 12.10 2.30 23.26
N ILE A 293 12.89 1.23 23.30
CA ILE A 293 13.57 0.69 22.11
C ILE A 293 12.56 0.30 21.03
N ILE A 294 11.46 -0.36 21.39
CA ILE A 294 10.45 -0.78 20.40
C ILE A 294 9.76 0.46 19.80
N ILE A 295 9.40 1.44 20.63
CA ILE A 295 8.78 2.69 20.20
C ILE A 295 9.70 3.46 19.25
N PHE A 296 10.93 3.77 19.67
CA PHE A 296 11.86 4.55 18.86
C PHE A 296 12.36 3.76 17.64
N GLY A 297 12.52 2.45 17.75
CA GLY A 297 12.90 1.57 16.65
C GLY A 297 11.81 1.51 15.57
N SER A 298 10.55 1.35 15.96
CA SER A 298 9.42 1.38 15.03
C SER A 298 9.23 2.77 14.40
N LEU A 299 9.39 3.85 15.19
CA LEU A 299 9.33 5.22 14.67
C LEU A 299 10.44 5.48 13.65
N ALA A 300 11.68 5.10 13.97
CA ALA A 300 12.82 5.24 13.07
C ALA A 300 12.62 4.44 11.78
N PHE A 301 12.10 3.21 11.88
CA PHE A 301 11.74 2.38 10.74
C PHE A 301 10.71 3.06 9.83
N MET A 302 9.61 3.58 10.40
CA MET A 302 8.55 4.25 9.63
C MET A 302 9.06 5.53 8.96
N ILE A 303 9.80 6.38 9.69
CA ILE A 303 10.43 7.59 9.14
C ILE A 303 11.40 7.24 8.02
N TYR A 304 12.25 6.24 8.24
CA TYR A 304 13.19 5.79 7.24
C TYR A 304 12.47 5.32 5.98
N TYR A 305 11.48 4.44 6.12
CA TYR A 305 10.80 3.82 4.99
C TYR A 305 9.93 4.78 4.19
N ILE A 306 9.24 5.72 4.85
CA ILE A 306 8.30 6.64 4.19
C ILE A 306 8.99 7.91 3.69
N ILE A 307 10.04 8.38 4.36
CA ILE A 307 10.64 9.70 4.06
C ILE A 307 12.05 9.55 3.51
N LEU A 308 12.96 8.91 4.27
CA LEU A 308 14.39 8.92 3.95
C LEU A 308 14.74 8.01 2.77
N TYR A 309 14.14 6.81 2.72
CA TYR A 309 14.38 5.81 1.70
C TYR A 309 13.87 6.26 0.31
N PRO A 310 12.63 6.77 0.16
CA PRO A 310 12.17 7.37 -1.09
C PRO A 310 13.03 8.54 -1.56
N ARG A 311 13.43 9.42 -0.63
CA ARG A 311 14.33 10.54 -0.92
C ARG A 311 15.67 10.04 -1.46
N LYS A 312 16.27 9.01 -0.83
CA LYS A 312 17.53 8.43 -1.29
C LYS A 312 17.42 7.83 -2.70
N LEU A 313 16.27 7.22 -3.04
CA LEU A 313 16.07 6.58 -4.34
C LEU A 313 15.73 7.55 -5.47
N TYR A 314 14.96 8.61 -5.19
CA TYR A 314 14.29 9.37 -6.24
C TYR A 314 14.60 10.87 -6.25
N LYS A 315 15.36 11.40 -5.29
CA LYS A 315 15.66 12.84 -5.22
C LYS A 315 16.35 13.39 -6.47
N ASP A 316 17.24 12.61 -7.07
CA ASP A 316 18.03 13.04 -8.25
C ASP A 316 17.52 12.41 -9.56
N VAL A 317 16.39 11.68 -9.50
CA VAL A 317 15.82 10.92 -10.63
C VAL A 317 14.49 11.51 -11.11
N LEU A 318 13.76 12.21 -10.25
CA LEU A 318 12.43 12.82 -10.49
C LEU A 318 12.40 14.26 -10.00
#